data_AF-A0A511T8E3-F1
#
_entry.id   AF-A0A511T8E3-F1
#
_cell.length_a   1.000
_cell.length_b   1.000
_cell.length_c   1.000
_cell.angle_alpha   90.00
_cell.angle_beta   90.00
_cell.angle_gamma   90.00
#
_symmetry.space_group_name_H-M   'P 1'
#
loop_
_entity.id
_entity.type
_entity.pdbx_description
1 polymer ?
#
loop_
_entity_poly.entity_id
_entity_poly.type
_entity_poly.pdbx_seq_one_letter_code
_entity_poly.pdbx_strand_id
1 'polypeptide(L)'
;MTARIDGKPRPHVGNTQKKEEPSSVMVRTLSGNSVVERARQKGVVDAFQGARLSERSLASLGNPTALAKQEDSCPVPVLTPAEEAQARRAIEEATGSANPEAIAEWLRAHPDPAEQAAFMDMLFDYGPTVGNILDNADDLSPEDQQLLSDALDEAYRRGDVTLEELKEAVGSYGNGTWSGESHEVLAKIIAGTGNPDLINAYVERELEIMQAENVEDPARAVAIATALASLPPDELQKFLERNPEVVSLMLKNLEEPIARMGTGSYEALGKLLDAAGAIQPPTPQSLQVFMDSIPYLGENEASRAAAARFFTSNADAILASVADSSGAISSQSAGKLAEFFTRTLFTDPSFEGQDALHTFVVRKLGEMQKRLETEATANPPSQDAQRLARAMGSLVGAIEGGFMLAVEELDARNEATEGLVGLIFKAKDLLPDVSLPVIGSVRDLTLDQIQEWVTDALKEHPDDPKDAIPFHLLFGEAISNPLLATIYETARGTALDNRELGLDD
;
A
#
# COMPACT_ATOMS: atom_id res chain seq x y z
N MET A 1 -48.30 -5.47 25.77
CA MET A 1 -48.94 -4.16 25.54
C MET A 1 -47.87 -3.10 25.69
N THR A 2 -47.76 -2.26 24.66
CA THR A 2 -46.72 -1.30 24.29
C THR A 2 -46.47 -0.17 25.29
N ALA A 3 -45.20 0.22 25.44
CA ALA A 3 -44.80 1.61 25.68
C ALA A 3 -43.58 1.92 24.79
N ARG A 4 -43.83 2.62 23.68
CA ARG A 4 -42.84 3.28 22.83
C ARG A 4 -42.31 4.49 23.58
N ILE A 5 -40.99 4.67 23.61
CA ILE A 5 -40.36 5.96 23.88
C ILE A 5 -39.52 6.30 22.67
N ASP A 6 -39.93 7.37 21.99
CA ASP A 6 -39.28 7.98 20.84
C ASP A 6 -37.92 8.58 21.25
N GLY A 7 -36.83 7.95 20.79
CA GLY A 7 -35.49 8.54 20.77
C GLY A 7 -35.29 9.29 19.44
N LYS A 8 -35.10 10.60 19.53
CA LYS A 8 -34.84 11.49 18.38
C LYS A 8 -33.55 11.09 17.64
N PRO A 9 -33.51 11.15 16.30
CA PRO A 9 -32.25 11.10 15.56
C PRO A 9 -31.45 12.39 15.79
N ARG A 10 -30.17 12.27 16.15
CA ARG A 10 -29.22 13.39 16.14
C ARG A 10 -28.73 13.61 14.69
N PRO A 11 -28.55 14.88 14.27
CA PRO A 11 -28.30 15.20 12.87
C PRO A 11 -26.85 14.96 12.46
N HIS A 12 -26.67 14.49 11.23
CA HIS A 12 -25.44 14.53 10.46
C HIS A 12 -24.75 15.89 10.58
N VAL A 13 -23.48 15.89 11.00
CA VAL A 13 -22.61 17.06 10.94
C VAL A 13 -21.97 17.08 9.54
N GLY A 14 -22.75 17.54 8.57
CA GLY A 14 -22.25 18.04 7.29
C GLY A 14 -22.68 19.49 7.17
N ASN A 15 -21.79 20.43 7.53
CA ASN A 15 -22.08 21.85 7.37
C ASN A 15 -21.25 22.45 6.24
N THR A 16 -21.88 22.44 5.07
CA THR A 16 -21.71 23.45 4.03
C THR A 16 -21.76 24.86 4.61
N GLN A 17 -20.68 25.63 4.46
CA GLN A 17 -20.77 27.09 4.42
C GLN A 17 -20.82 27.55 2.97
N LYS A 18 -22.04 27.84 2.50
CA LYS A 18 -22.29 28.76 1.40
C LYS A 18 -21.64 30.10 1.73
N LYS A 19 -20.71 30.55 0.91
CA LYS A 19 -20.30 31.95 0.86
C LYS A 19 -20.62 32.50 -0.52
N GLU A 20 -21.37 33.59 -0.47
CA GLU A 20 -22.00 34.28 -1.60
C GLU A 20 -20.97 34.77 -2.62
N GLU A 21 -21.31 34.59 -3.90
CA GLU A 21 -20.66 35.23 -5.04
C GLU A 21 -20.78 36.77 -4.95
N PRO A 22 -19.78 37.50 -5.46
CA PRO A 22 -20.05 38.71 -6.19
C PRO A 22 -19.71 38.53 -7.67
N SER A 23 -20.73 38.80 -8.48
CA SER A 23 -20.67 38.95 -9.93
C SER A 23 -19.59 39.94 -10.37
N SER A 24 -18.76 39.57 -11.35
CA SER A 24 -18.05 40.56 -12.19
C SER A 24 -17.89 40.09 -13.64
N VAL A 25 -18.78 40.66 -14.47
CA VAL A 25 -18.52 41.30 -15.78
C VAL A 25 -17.59 40.58 -16.78
N MET A 26 -18.25 40.03 -17.81
CA MET A 26 -17.69 39.81 -19.15
C MET A 26 -16.93 41.04 -19.68
N VAL A 27 -15.66 40.85 -20.04
CA VAL A 27 -14.99 41.70 -21.03
C VAL A 27 -14.51 40.81 -22.17
N ARG A 28 -15.22 40.89 -23.29
CA ARG A 28 -14.73 40.47 -24.61
C ARG A 28 -13.53 41.35 -24.99
N THR A 29 -12.41 40.73 -25.32
CA THR A 29 -11.45 41.34 -26.26
C THR A 29 -11.07 40.31 -27.31
N LEU A 30 -11.65 40.50 -28.49
CA LEU A 30 -11.17 39.96 -29.76
C LEU A 30 -9.95 40.77 -30.19
N SER A 31 -8.86 40.11 -30.57
CA SER A 31 -8.07 40.37 -31.78
C SER A 31 -6.62 39.88 -31.59
N GLY A 32 -6.15 39.05 -32.52
CA GLY A 32 -4.71 38.82 -32.71
C GLY A 32 -4.33 37.43 -33.22
N ASN A 33 -4.62 37.15 -34.49
CA ASN A 33 -4.08 35.98 -35.18
C ASN A 33 -2.55 36.02 -35.29
N SER A 34 -1.97 34.82 -35.14
CA SER A 34 -0.82 34.25 -35.88
C SER A 34 0.53 34.98 -35.83
N VAL A 35 1.50 34.44 -35.09
CA VAL A 35 2.90 34.16 -35.53
C VAL A 35 3.55 33.18 -34.53
N VAL A 36 3.46 31.87 -34.74
CA VAL A 36 4.46 30.89 -34.23
C VAL A 36 4.67 29.82 -35.31
N GLU A 37 5.18 30.27 -36.46
CA GLU A 37 6.01 29.45 -37.33
C GLU A 37 7.41 30.08 -37.29
N ARG A 38 8.44 29.25 -37.08
CA ARG A 38 9.89 29.54 -36.92
C ARG A 38 10.40 29.69 -35.49
N ALA A 39 10.82 28.55 -34.94
CA ALA A 39 12.02 28.48 -34.10
C ALA A 39 12.71 27.10 -34.18
N ARG A 40 12.94 26.59 -35.40
CA ARG A 40 14.07 25.67 -35.66
C ARG A 40 15.15 26.49 -36.37
N GLN A 41 16.13 26.97 -35.62
CA GLN A 41 17.55 27.07 -36.00
C GLN A 41 18.32 28.06 -35.11
N LYS A 42 19.50 27.57 -34.68
CA LYS A 42 20.68 28.27 -34.15
C LYS A 42 20.69 28.60 -32.66
N GLY A 43 21.34 27.70 -31.94
CA GLY A 43 21.91 27.95 -30.62
C GLY A 43 22.97 29.05 -30.64
N VAL A 44 23.03 29.77 -29.53
CA VAL A 44 24.14 30.64 -29.15
C VAL A 44 24.97 29.86 -28.15
N VAL A 45 26.18 29.50 -28.57
CA VAL A 45 27.19 28.79 -27.77
C VAL A 45 27.90 29.83 -26.89
N ASP A 46 27.91 29.59 -25.59
CA ASP A 46 28.71 30.32 -24.60
C ASP A 46 30.20 29.92 -24.71
N ALA A 47 31.07 30.91 -24.64
CA ALA A 47 32.44 30.88 -25.13
C ALA A 47 33.48 30.50 -24.07
N PHE A 48 33.28 29.42 -23.28
CA PHE A 48 34.33 28.91 -22.37
C PHE A 48 34.24 27.40 -22.07
N GLN A 49 33.84 26.57 -23.04
CA GLN A 49 34.05 25.12 -22.97
C GLN A 49 34.91 24.64 -24.15
N GLY A 50 35.93 23.84 -23.83
CA GLY A 50 37.02 23.46 -24.72
C GLY A 50 36.54 22.86 -26.04
N ALA A 51 37.06 23.40 -27.14
CA ALA A 51 36.75 22.94 -28.49
C ALA A 51 37.13 21.46 -28.68
N ARG A 52 36.15 20.65 -29.11
CA ARG A 52 36.42 19.33 -29.71
C ARG A 52 37.23 19.53 -30.99
N LEU A 53 38.41 18.91 -31.06
CA LEU A 53 39.23 18.88 -32.26
C LEU A 53 38.46 18.19 -33.40
N SER A 54 38.29 18.87 -34.53
CA SER A 54 37.72 18.27 -35.74
C SER A 54 38.68 17.23 -36.33
N GLU A 55 38.14 16.14 -36.88
CA GLU A 55 38.88 15.00 -37.46
C GLU A 55 39.86 15.35 -38.60
N ARG A 56 39.80 16.57 -39.17
CA ARG A 56 40.82 17.07 -40.10
C ARG A 56 42.13 17.53 -39.44
N SER A 57 42.17 17.65 -38.12
CA SER A 57 43.34 18.11 -37.35
C SER A 57 44.22 16.96 -36.83
N LEU A 58 43.74 15.72 -36.89
CA LEU A 58 44.46 14.51 -36.42
C LEU A 58 45.23 13.78 -37.54
N ALA A 59 45.10 14.22 -38.80
CA ALA A 59 45.68 13.54 -39.96
C ALA A 59 47.09 14.05 -40.39
N SER A 60 47.75 14.96 -39.66
CA SER A 60 49.07 15.51 -40.07
C SER A 60 50.30 15.06 -39.28
N LEU A 61 50.18 14.08 -38.37
CA LEU A 61 51.34 13.57 -37.62
C LEU A 61 51.45 12.04 -37.71
N GLY A 62 52.05 11.59 -38.83
CA GLY A 62 52.98 10.46 -38.92
C GLY A 62 52.59 9.09 -38.31
N ASN A 63 52.13 8.19 -39.18
CA ASN A 63 52.10 6.72 -39.01
C ASN A 63 53.50 6.14 -38.68
N PRO A 64 53.68 4.90 -38.13
CA PRO A 64 52.94 3.71 -38.58
C PRO A 64 52.58 2.63 -37.52
N THR A 65 51.61 1.80 -37.93
CA THR A 65 51.52 0.33 -37.81
C THR A 65 50.29 -0.18 -37.06
N ALA A 66 49.46 -0.93 -37.80
CA ALA A 66 48.33 -1.76 -37.38
C ALA A 66 47.02 -1.04 -36.96
N LEU A 67 46.24 -0.61 -37.96
CA LEU A 67 44.78 -0.58 -37.84
C LEU A 67 44.21 -1.51 -38.90
N ALA A 68 43.71 -2.65 -38.41
CA ALA A 68 42.75 -3.46 -39.15
C ALA A 68 41.56 -2.57 -39.53
N LYS A 69 41.03 -2.79 -40.73
CA LYS A 69 39.80 -2.18 -41.21
C LYS A 69 38.72 -2.26 -40.14
N GLN A 70 38.41 -1.14 -39.50
CA GLN A 70 37.14 -0.94 -38.85
C GLN A 70 36.23 -0.42 -39.96
N GLU A 71 35.50 -1.34 -40.58
CA GLU A 71 34.35 -0.96 -41.39
C GLU A 71 33.37 -0.29 -40.43
N ASP A 72 33.11 1.01 -40.64
CA ASP A 72 31.93 1.68 -40.11
C ASP A 72 30.71 0.93 -40.68
N SER A 73 30.24 -0.07 -39.96
CA SER A 73 28.93 -0.66 -40.22
C SER A 73 27.89 0.40 -39.89
N CYS A 74 27.24 0.97 -40.90
CA CYS A 74 25.94 1.61 -40.69
C CYS A 74 25.08 0.64 -39.88
N PRO A 75 24.46 1.07 -38.77
CA PRO A 75 23.52 0.20 -38.07
C PRO A 75 22.46 -0.22 -39.07
N VAL A 76 22.30 -1.53 -39.25
CA VAL A 76 21.23 -2.09 -40.07
C VAL A 76 19.92 -1.67 -39.38
N PRO A 77 18.99 -0.99 -40.07
CA PRO A 77 17.72 -0.63 -39.47
C PRO A 77 17.00 -1.91 -39.02
N VAL A 78 16.55 -1.91 -37.77
CA VAL A 78 15.94 -3.08 -37.12
C VAL A 78 14.63 -3.46 -37.81
N LEU A 79 13.84 -2.46 -38.23
CA LEU A 79 12.63 -2.63 -39.01
C LEU A 79 12.89 -2.40 -40.50
N THR A 80 12.29 -3.21 -41.37
CA THR A 80 12.22 -2.91 -42.80
C THR A 80 11.27 -1.74 -43.06
N PRO A 81 11.39 -1.02 -44.20
CA PRO A 81 10.48 0.08 -44.52
C PRO A 81 8.99 -0.32 -44.58
N ALA A 82 8.71 -1.60 -44.86
CA ALA A 82 7.35 -2.13 -44.89
C ALA A 82 6.81 -2.40 -43.47
N GLU A 83 7.66 -2.84 -42.55
CA GLU A 83 7.32 -3.02 -41.13
C GLU A 83 7.18 -1.67 -40.44
N GLU A 84 8.07 -0.71 -40.69
CA GLU A 84 7.95 0.66 -40.17
C GLU A 84 6.62 1.30 -40.60
N ALA A 85 6.22 1.14 -41.87
CA ALA A 85 4.95 1.65 -42.37
C ALA A 85 3.73 0.95 -41.72
N GLN A 86 3.86 -0.32 -41.33
CA GLN A 86 2.81 -1.05 -40.59
C GLN A 86 2.77 -0.60 -39.13
N ALA A 87 3.92 -0.42 -38.49
CA ALA A 87 4.05 0.09 -37.13
C ALA A 87 3.38 1.47 -37.00
N ARG A 88 3.70 2.40 -37.92
CA ARG A 88 3.05 3.73 -37.95
C ARG A 88 1.54 3.66 -38.08
N ARG A 89 1.02 2.74 -38.91
CA ARG A 89 -0.43 2.56 -39.04
C ARG A 89 -1.07 2.03 -37.76
N ALA A 90 -0.44 1.07 -37.10
CA ALA A 90 -0.92 0.55 -35.82
C ALA A 90 -0.96 1.65 -34.75
N ILE A 91 0.08 2.48 -34.67
CA ILE A 91 0.13 3.63 -33.75
C ILE A 91 -0.94 4.67 -34.11
N GLU A 92 -1.10 5.01 -35.40
CA GLU A 92 -2.12 5.95 -35.87
C GLU A 92 -3.55 5.46 -35.60
N GLU A 93 -3.80 4.15 -35.78
CA GLU A 93 -5.08 3.50 -35.47
C GLU A 93 -5.35 3.58 -33.97
N ALA A 94 -4.41 3.13 -33.14
CA ALA A 94 -4.53 3.19 -31.69
C ALA A 94 -4.74 4.62 -31.17
N THR A 95 -4.05 5.60 -31.77
CA THR A 95 -4.23 7.03 -31.48
C THR A 95 -5.61 7.53 -31.88
N GLY A 96 -6.09 7.14 -33.06
CA GLY A 96 -7.38 7.56 -33.60
C GLY A 96 -8.58 6.98 -32.85
N SER A 97 -8.46 5.76 -32.32
CA SER A 97 -9.51 5.08 -31.56
C SER A 97 -9.33 5.14 -30.04
N ALA A 98 -8.20 5.65 -29.55
CA ALA A 98 -7.78 5.56 -28.14
C ALA A 98 -7.83 4.11 -27.60
N ASN A 99 -7.47 3.13 -28.45
CA ASN A 99 -7.50 1.69 -28.11
C ASN A 99 -6.13 1.06 -28.41
N PRO A 100 -5.42 0.47 -27.43
CA PRO A 100 -4.12 -0.13 -27.63
C PRO A 100 -4.14 -1.50 -28.33
N GLU A 101 -5.30 -2.05 -28.71
CA GLU A 101 -5.43 -3.36 -29.37
C GLU A 101 -4.57 -3.48 -30.64
N ALA A 102 -4.53 -2.44 -31.47
CA ALA A 102 -3.70 -2.42 -32.68
C ALA A 102 -2.19 -2.47 -32.36
N ILE A 103 -1.77 -1.89 -31.23
CA ILE A 103 -0.39 -1.97 -30.74
C ILE A 103 -0.09 -3.39 -30.30
N ALA A 104 -0.96 -3.98 -29.46
CA ALA A 104 -0.77 -5.34 -28.97
C ALA A 104 -0.77 -6.38 -30.12
N GLU A 105 -1.64 -6.22 -31.12
CA GLU A 105 -1.65 -7.08 -32.32
C GLU A 105 -0.34 -6.98 -33.10
N TRP A 106 0.19 -5.76 -33.27
CA TRP A 106 1.46 -5.56 -33.95
C TRP A 106 2.62 -6.23 -33.20
N LEU A 107 2.73 -6.03 -31.89
CA LEU A 107 3.78 -6.63 -31.06
C LEU A 107 3.70 -8.16 -31.08
N ARG A 108 2.48 -8.72 -31.08
CA ARG A 108 2.26 -10.17 -31.16
C ARG A 108 2.67 -10.76 -32.51
N ALA A 109 2.47 -10.00 -33.58
CA ALA A 109 2.86 -10.40 -34.94
C ALA A 109 4.39 -10.32 -35.17
N HIS A 110 5.10 -9.53 -34.36
CA HIS A 110 6.54 -9.29 -34.46
C HIS A 110 7.24 -9.67 -33.13
N PRO A 111 7.50 -10.97 -32.89
CA PRO A 111 8.01 -11.44 -31.61
C PRO A 111 9.50 -11.19 -31.37
N ASP A 112 10.22 -10.57 -32.33
CA ASP A 112 11.63 -10.19 -32.13
C ASP A 112 11.71 -9.01 -31.15
N PRO A 113 12.39 -9.15 -29.99
CA PRO A 113 12.51 -8.07 -29.01
C PRO A 113 13.12 -6.78 -29.58
N ALA A 114 14.01 -6.88 -30.58
CA ALA A 114 14.58 -5.70 -31.21
C ALA A 114 13.53 -4.95 -32.05
N GLU A 115 12.67 -5.67 -32.76
CA GLU A 115 11.58 -5.08 -33.55
C GLU A 115 10.53 -4.44 -32.63
N GLN A 116 10.20 -5.09 -31.51
CA GLN A 116 9.31 -4.55 -30.49
C GLN A 116 9.88 -3.29 -29.82
N ALA A 117 11.17 -3.28 -29.49
CA ALA A 117 11.83 -2.09 -28.95
C ALA A 117 11.83 -0.92 -29.93
N ALA A 118 12.13 -1.18 -31.20
CA ALA A 118 12.07 -0.17 -32.25
C ALA A 118 10.64 0.34 -32.48
N PHE A 119 9.62 -0.51 -32.30
CA PHE A 119 8.23 -0.08 -32.30
C PHE A 119 7.93 0.84 -31.11
N MET A 120 8.43 0.52 -29.91
CA MET A 120 8.23 1.37 -28.72
C MET A 120 8.91 2.73 -28.87
N ASP A 121 10.11 2.82 -29.44
CA ASP A 121 10.75 4.10 -29.82
C ASP A 121 9.80 4.95 -30.68
N MET A 122 9.26 4.36 -31.75
CA MET A 122 8.31 5.02 -32.63
C MET A 122 6.98 5.38 -31.94
N LEU A 123 6.56 4.62 -30.93
CA LEU A 123 5.38 4.93 -30.14
C LEU A 123 5.65 6.16 -29.27
N PHE A 124 6.75 6.16 -28.50
CA PHE A 124 7.13 7.24 -27.57
C PHE A 124 7.42 8.58 -28.26
N ASP A 125 7.75 8.59 -29.56
CA ASP A 125 7.74 9.78 -30.44
C ASP A 125 6.41 10.58 -30.41
N TYR A 126 5.30 9.94 -30.02
CA TYR A 126 3.98 10.58 -29.90
C TYR A 126 3.75 11.25 -28.53
N GLY A 127 4.73 11.21 -27.63
CA GLY A 127 4.75 11.96 -26.36
C GLY A 127 3.54 11.65 -25.45
N PRO A 128 2.85 12.67 -24.89
CA PRO A 128 1.75 12.47 -23.94
C PRO A 128 0.58 11.61 -24.47
N THR A 129 0.41 11.51 -25.78
CA THR A 129 -0.63 10.67 -26.39
C THR A 129 -0.40 9.19 -26.09
N VAL A 130 0.87 8.77 -25.92
CA VAL A 130 1.23 7.39 -25.60
C VAL A 130 0.71 6.98 -24.23
N GLY A 131 0.94 7.82 -23.22
CA GLY A 131 0.45 7.53 -21.87
C GLY A 131 -1.06 7.30 -21.87
N ASN A 132 -1.82 8.16 -22.54
CA ASN A 132 -3.28 8.01 -22.66
C ASN A 132 -3.68 6.71 -23.39
N ILE A 133 -2.97 6.31 -24.44
CA ILE A 133 -3.27 5.06 -25.16
C ILE A 133 -2.98 3.85 -24.26
N LEU A 134 -1.84 3.84 -23.58
CA LEU A 134 -1.44 2.76 -22.68
C LEU A 134 -2.35 2.68 -21.45
N ASP A 135 -2.88 3.81 -21.00
CA ASP A 135 -3.85 3.85 -19.89
C ASP A 135 -5.21 3.25 -20.26
N ASN A 136 -5.52 3.15 -21.56
CA ASN A 136 -6.72 2.48 -22.07
C ASN A 136 -6.50 0.97 -22.34
N ALA A 137 -5.42 0.38 -21.83
CA ALA A 137 -5.11 -1.05 -22.00
C ALA A 137 -5.87 -2.00 -21.07
N ASP A 138 -6.90 -1.53 -20.36
CA ASP A 138 -7.69 -2.35 -19.43
C ASP A 138 -8.45 -3.49 -20.14
N ASP A 139 -8.90 -3.24 -21.38
CA ASP A 139 -9.59 -4.24 -22.20
C ASP A 139 -8.64 -5.29 -22.82
N LEU A 140 -7.31 -5.10 -22.70
CA LEU A 140 -6.34 -6.07 -23.18
C LEU A 140 -6.25 -7.30 -22.27
N SER A 141 -5.88 -8.43 -22.87
CA SER A 141 -5.61 -9.63 -22.08
C SER A 141 -4.37 -9.44 -21.19
N PRO A 142 -4.26 -10.15 -20.04
CA PRO A 142 -3.06 -10.08 -19.21
C PRO A 142 -1.76 -10.44 -19.95
N GLU A 143 -1.85 -11.34 -20.95
CA GLU A 143 -0.71 -11.70 -21.81
C GLU A 143 -0.26 -10.51 -22.67
N ASP A 144 -1.21 -9.72 -23.18
CA ASP A 144 -0.92 -8.54 -23.99
C ASP A 144 -0.43 -7.36 -23.15
N GLN A 145 -0.95 -7.20 -21.92
CA GLN A 145 -0.40 -6.23 -20.98
C GLN A 145 1.06 -6.56 -20.62
N GLN A 146 1.38 -7.84 -20.40
CA GLN A 146 2.76 -8.28 -20.18
C GLN A 146 3.63 -8.06 -21.42
N LEU A 147 3.09 -8.28 -22.63
CA LEU A 147 3.81 -8.01 -23.88
C LEU A 147 4.20 -6.53 -24.01
N LEU A 148 3.31 -5.62 -23.61
CA LEU A 148 3.61 -4.18 -23.55
C LEU A 148 4.72 -3.87 -22.54
N SER A 149 4.67 -4.49 -21.36
CA SER A 149 5.71 -4.36 -20.33
C SER A 149 7.08 -4.83 -20.83
N ASP A 150 7.14 -6.02 -21.43
CA ASP A 150 8.38 -6.62 -21.93
C ASP A 150 8.98 -5.78 -23.06
N ALA A 151 8.14 -5.28 -23.99
CA ALA A 151 8.58 -4.41 -25.07
C ALA A 151 9.13 -3.07 -24.57
N LEU A 152 8.50 -2.48 -23.54
CA LEU A 152 8.96 -1.23 -22.94
C LEU A 152 10.31 -1.41 -22.21
N ASP A 153 10.44 -2.47 -21.43
CA ASP A 153 11.68 -2.79 -20.70
C ASP A 153 12.85 -3.02 -21.67
N GLU A 154 12.62 -3.76 -22.76
CA GLU A 154 13.63 -3.97 -23.79
C GLU A 154 14.00 -2.65 -24.50
N ALA A 155 13.02 -1.82 -24.86
CA ALA A 155 13.27 -0.50 -25.45
C ALA A 155 14.14 0.38 -24.54
N TYR A 156 13.83 0.40 -23.24
CA TYR A 156 14.62 1.14 -22.26
C TYR A 156 16.06 0.60 -22.15
N ARG A 157 16.23 -0.73 -22.03
CA ARG A 157 17.56 -1.35 -21.92
C ARG A 157 18.46 -1.10 -23.13
N ARG A 158 17.85 -0.93 -24.31
CA ARG A 158 18.56 -0.61 -25.55
C ARG A 158 18.85 0.89 -25.71
N GLY A 159 18.25 1.73 -24.88
CA GLY A 159 18.31 3.19 -25.00
C GLY A 159 17.43 3.74 -26.13
N ASP A 160 16.48 2.93 -26.60
CA ASP A 160 15.48 3.29 -27.62
C ASP A 160 14.34 4.11 -26.99
N VAL A 161 14.08 3.96 -25.68
CA VAL A 161 13.19 4.83 -24.88
C VAL A 161 13.94 5.34 -23.66
N THR A 162 13.83 6.63 -23.36
CA THR A 162 14.48 7.28 -22.22
C THR A 162 13.51 7.51 -21.05
N LEU A 163 14.07 7.73 -19.85
CA LEU A 163 13.26 8.07 -18.67
C LEU A 163 12.50 9.40 -18.86
N GLU A 164 13.07 10.36 -19.58
CA GLU A 164 12.40 11.64 -19.84
C GLU A 164 11.20 11.47 -20.78
N GLU A 165 11.33 10.64 -21.82
CA GLU A 165 10.19 10.31 -22.71
C GLU A 165 9.09 9.58 -21.94
N LEU A 166 9.43 8.70 -21.00
CA LEU A 166 8.45 8.10 -20.09
C LEU A 166 7.77 9.16 -19.21
N LYS A 167 8.54 10.08 -18.60
CA LYS A 167 7.98 11.15 -17.76
C LYS A 167 7.09 12.11 -18.56
N GLU A 168 7.41 12.37 -19.83
CA GLU A 168 6.58 13.15 -20.75
C GLU A 168 5.30 12.40 -21.18
N ALA A 169 5.38 11.07 -21.29
CA ALA A 169 4.22 10.23 -21.59
C ALA A 169 3.20 10.22 -20.45
N VAL A 170 3.63 10.33 -19.19
CA VAL A 170 2.71 10.46 -18.04
C VAL A 170 1.94 11.78 -18.14
N GLY A 171 0.65 11.66 -18.50
CA GLY A 171 -0.23 12.80 -18.71
C GLY A 171 -0.41 13.65 -17.46
N SER A 172 -0.17 14.96 -17.59
CA SER A 172 -0.45 15.97 -16.55
C SER A 172 -1.89 16.48 -16.57
N TYR A 173 -2.74 15.98 -17.47
CA TYR A 173 -4.13 16.39 -17.61
C TYR A 173 -5.04 15.28 -17.09
N GLY A 174 -6.11 15.67 -16.39
CA GLY A 174 -6.99 14.74 -15.69
C GLY A 174 -6.69 14.78 -14.20
N ASN A 175 -7.59 15.41 -13.43
CA ASN A 175 -7.39 15.65 -11.99
C ASN A 175 -7.77 14.43 -11.14
N GLY A 176 -7.92 13.23 -11.72
CA GLY A 176 -8.35 12.00 -11.03
C GLY A 176 -9.72 12.08 -10.33
N THR A 177 -10.37 13.25 -10.37
CA THR A 177 -11.64 13.60 -9.73
C THR A 177 -12.84 13.18 -10.57
N TRP A 178 -12.60 12.82 -11.84
CA TRP A 178 -13.64 12.32 -12.74
C TRP A 178 -13.59 10.79 -12.78
N SER A 179 -14.71 10.15 -12.43
CA SER A 179 -14.90 8.71 -12.60
C SER A 179 -14.59 8.29 -14.06
N GLY A 180 -13.49 7.56 -14.28
CA GLY A 180 -13.13 6.99 -15.58
C GLY A 180 -11.70 7.24 -16.06
N GLU A 181 -10.92 8.13 -15.44
CA GLU A 181 -9.49 8.31 -15.74
C GLU A 181 -8.68 7.40 -14.81
N SER A 182 -8.09 6.33 -15.34
CA SER A 182 -7.47 5.26 -14.54
C SER A 182 -5.99 5.09 -14.85
N HIS A 183 -5.15 5.94 -14.22
CA HIS A 183 -3.68 5.86 -14.23
C HIS A 183 -3.10 4.50 -13.79
N GLU A 184 -3.93 3.64 -13.20
CA GLU A 184 -3.55 2.31 -12.74
C GLU A 184 -3.10 1.38 -13.87
N VAL A 185 -3.64 1.52 -15.09
CA VAL A 185 -3.32 0.60 -16.19
C VAL A 185 -1.90 0.87 -16.69
N LEU A 186 -1.54 2.13 -16.90
CA LEU A 186 -0.16 2.47 -17.19
C LEU A 186 0.76 2.03 -16.04
N ALA A 187 0.37 2.24 -14.78
CA ALA A 187 1.13 1.74 -13.64
C ALA A 187 1.33 0.22 -13.65
N LYS A 188 0.33 -0.58 -14.08
CA LYS A 188 0.45 -2.04 -14.25
C LYS A 188 1.44 -2.40 -15.35
N ILE A 189 1.43 -1.69 -16.47
CA ILE A 189 2.40 -1.90 -17.56
C ILE A 189 3.82 -1.57 -17.06
N ILE A 190 4.01 -0.44 -16.37
CA ILE A 190 5.31 -0.06 -15.80
C ILE A 190 5.74 -1.07 -14.72
N ALA A 191 4.84 -1.48 -13.84
CA ALA A 191 5.11 -2.49 -12.81
C ALA A 191 5.52 -3.83 -13.42
N GLY A 192 4.87 -4.23 -14.52
CA GLY A 192 5.17 -5.46 -15.25
C GLY A 192 6.57 -5.50 -15.87
N THR A 193 7.23 -4.35 -16.04
CA THR A 193 8.64 -4.29 -16.48
C THR A 193 9.60 -4.87 -15.44
N GLY A 194 9.22 -4.79 -14.15
CA GLY A 194 10.11 -5.11 -13.02
C GLY A 194 11.38 -4.25 -12.96
N ASN A 195 11.47 -3.18 -13.75
CA ASN A 195 12.66 -2.37 -13.89
C ASN A 195 12.63 -1.18 -12.92
N PRO A 196 13.51 -1.12 -11.91
CA PRO A 196 13.46 -0.08 -10.89
C PRO A 196 13.59 1.34 -11.45
N ASP A 197 14.33 1.54 -12.54
CA ASP A 197 14.53 2.88 -13.11
C ASP A 197 13.25 3.40 -13.76
N LEU A 198 12.54 2.56 -14.51
CA LEU A 198 11.24 2.90 -15.11
C LEU A 198 10.17 3.11 -14.03
N ILE A 199 10.10 2.23 -13.03
CA ILE A 199 9.15 2.34 -11.92
C ILE A 199 9.38 3.63 -11.13
N ASN A 200 10.64 3.93 -10.77
CA ASN A 200 10.97 5.15 -10.04
C ASN A 200 10.66 6.40 -10.88
N ALA A 201 11.02 6.42 -12.16
CA ALA A 201 10.74 7.57 -13.03
C ALA A 201 9.23 7.84 -13.17
N TYR A 202 8.43 6.78 -13.30
CA TYR A 202 6.98 6.86 -13.33
C TYR A 202 6.41 7.41 -12.02
N VAL A 203 6.79 6.81 -10.88
CA VAL A 203 6.32 7.21 -9.55
C VAL A 203 6.73 8.64 -9.21
N GLU A 204 7.97 9.03 -9.49
CA GLU A 204 8.43 10.42 -9.29
C GLU A 204 7.56 11.41 -10.05
N ARG A 205 7.19 11.08 -11.30
CA ARG A 205 6.38 11.95 -12.13
C ARG A 205 4.94 12.06 -11.64
N GLU A 206 4.33 10.94 -11.25
CA GLU A 206 2.99 10.93 -10.65
C GLU A 206 2.96 11.77 -9.35
N LEU A 207 4.00 11.64 -8.51
CA LEU A 207 4.14 12.43 -7.28
C LEU A 207 4.34 13.92 -7.55
N GLU A 208 5.17 14.29 -8.52
CA GLU A 208 5.35 15.69 -8.94
C GLU A 208 4.01 16.33 -9.33
N ILE A 209 3.17 15.59 -10.05
CA ILE A 209 1.85 16.07 -10.49
C ILE A 209 0.91 16.21 -9.29
N MET A 210 0.79 15.18 -8.44
CA MET A 210 -0.04 15.23 -7.23
C MET A 210 0.34 16.39 -6.30
N GLN A 211 1.64 16.66 -6.14
CA GLN A 211 2.13 17.74 -5.27
C GLN A 211 1.95 19.13 -5.88
N ALA A 212 2.10 19.28 -7.20
CA ALA A 212 2.01 20.57 -7.87
C ALA A 212 0.60 21.18 -7.81
N GLU A 213 -0.44 20.35 -7.83
CA GLU A 213 -1.82 20.82 -7.87
C GLU A 213 -2.44 21.01 -6.47
N ASN A 214 -1.87 20.39 -5.43
CA ASN A 214 -2.43 20.37 -4.07
C ASN A 214 -3.93 19.97 -4.07
N VAL A 215 -4.29 19.06 -4.98
CA VAL A 215 -5.62 18.47 -5.13
C VAL A 215 -5.53 17.00 -4.73
N GLU A 216 -6.57 16.49 -4.09
CA GLU A 216 -6.70 15.07 -3.80
C GLU A 216 -6.91 14.30 -5.12
N ASP A 217 -6.01 13.37 -5.42
CA ASP A 217 -6.01 12.56 -6.64
C ASP A 217 -5.87 11.07 -6.27
N PRO A 218 -7.00 10.39 -6.03
CA PRO A 218 -6.98 8.98 -5.66
C PRO A 218 -6.45 8.07 -6.76
N ALA A 219 -6.77 8.36 -8.03
CA ALA A 219 -6.35 7.51 -9.15
C ALA A 219 -4.82 7.44 -9.25
N ARG A 220 -4.13 8.57 -9.07
CA ARG A 220 -2.66 8.58 -9.03
C ARG A 220 -2.10 7.92 -7.77
N ALA A 221 -2.77 8.03 -6.62
CA ALA A 221 -2.35 7.31 -5.43
C ALA A 221 -2.40 5.78 -5.61
N VAL A 222 -3.44 5.26 -6.28
CA VAL A 222 -3.54 3.84 -6.67
C VAL A 222 -2.43 3.45 -7.64
N ALA A 223 -2.18 4.28 -8.64
CA ALA A 223 -1.15 4.05 -9.64
C ALA A 223 0.25 3.99 -9.01
N ILE A 224 0.58 4.94 -8.12
CA ILE A 224 1.84 4.94 -7.38
C ILE A 224 1.97 3.68 -6.51
N ALA A 225 0.93 3.32 -5.75
CA ALA A 225 0.95 2.12 -4.91
C ALA A 225 1.17 0.85 -5.73
N THR A 226 0.50 0.75 -6.89
CA THR A 226 0.63 -0.37 -7.83
C THR A 226 2.05 -0.47 -8.38
N ALA A 227 2.64 0.64 -8.82
CA ALA A 227 3.99 0.68 -9.33
C ALA A 227 5.02 0.33 -8.24
N LEU A 228 4.93 0.96 -7.06
CA LEU A 228 5.85 0.72 -5.94
C LEU A 228 5.82 -0.73 -5.45
N ALA A 229 4.66 -1.39 -5.46
CA ALA A 229 4.54 -2.77 -5.02
C ALA A 229 5.33 -3.77 -5.90
N SER A 230 5.76 -3.36 -7.09
CA SER A 230 6.57 -4.19 -7.99
C SER A 230 8.09 -3.97 -7.84
N LEU A 231 8.51 -3.00 -7.03
CA LEU A 231 9.93 -2.78 -6.77
C LEU A 231 10.54 -3.98 -6.01
N PRO A 232 11.78 -4.38 -6.35
CA PRO A 232 12.56 -5.27 -5.49
C PRO A 232 12.65 -4.73 -4.05
N PRO A 233 12.66 -5.58 -3.01
CA PRO A 233 12.61 -5.11 -1.62
C PRO A 233 13.71 -4.10 -1.23
N ASP A 234 14.92 -4.24 -1.78
CA ASP A 234 16.02 -3.31 -1.52
C ASP A 234 15.84 -1.96 -2.22
N GLU A 235 15.22 -1.93 -3.40
CA GLU A 235 14.87 -0.70 -4.10
C GLU A 235 13.66 -0.02 -3.48
N LEU A 236 12.63 -0.78 -3.08
CA LEU A 236 11.49 -0.24 -2.31
C LEU A 236 11.98 0.39 -1.00
N GLN A 237 12.88 -0.27 -0.27
CA GLN A 237 13.47 0.29 0.94
C GLN A 237 14.20 1.61 0.66
N LYS A 238 15.05 1.66 -0.37
CA LYS A 238 15.75 2.90 -0.75
C LYS A 238 14.76 4.01 -1.14
N PHE A 239 13.66 3.67 -1.80
CA PHE A 239 12.62 4.62 -2.16
C PHE A 239 11.95 5.20 -0.91
N LEU A 240 11.49 4.33 0.02
CA LEU A 240 10.83 4.75 1.25
C LEU A 240 11.74 5.61 2.15
N GLU A 241 13.05 5.32 2.18
CA GLU A 241 14.03 6.15 2.90
C GLU A 241 14.19 7.55 2.32
N ARG A 242 14.15 7.69 0.99
CA ARG A 242 14.27 8.98 0.30
C ARG A 242 12.97 9.78 0.36
N ASN A 243 11.84 9.10 0.48
CA ASN A 243 10.50 9.67 0.34
C ASN A 243 9.60 9.33 1.55
N PRO A 244 9.94 9.76 2.77
CA PRO A 244 9.21 9.36 3.98
C PRO A 244 7.75 9.82 4.02
N GLU A 245 7.45 10.98 3.41
CA GLU A 245 6.09 11.57 3.42
C GLU A 245 5.17 10.99 2.34
N VAL A 246 5.72 10.26 1.36
CA VAL A 246 4.96 9.77 0.20
C VAL A 246 3.89 8.77 0.60
N VAL A 247 4.20 7.90 1.56
CA VAL A 247 3.27 6.87 2.04
C VAL A 247 2.03 7.53 2.67
N SER A 248 2.21 8.51 3.54
CA SER A 248 1.11 9.23 4.18
C SER A 248 0.27 10.00 3.15
N LEU A 249 0.92 10.64 2.17
CA LEU A 249 0.22 11.33 1.08
C LEU A 249 -0.63 10.36 0.25
N MET A 250 -0.06 9.21 -0.12
CA MET A 250 -0.76 8.19 -0.90
C MET A 250 -1.94 7.62 -0.12
N LEU A 251 -1.71 7.18 1.12
CA LEU A 251 -2.73 6.57 1.95
C LEU A 251 -3.93 7.51 2.15
N LYS A 252 -3.67 8.79 2.47
CA LYS A 252 -4.73 9.82 2.57
C LYS A 252 -5.63 9.86 1.32
N ASN A 253 -5.04 9.77 0.13
CA ASN A 253 -5.81 9.83 -1.12
C ASN A 253 -6.57 8.53 -1.43
N LEU A 254 -6.14 7.38 -0.90
CA LEU A 254 -6.86 6.10 -1.04
C LEU A 254 -8.16 6.05 -0.23
N GLU A 255 -8.36 7.00 0.70
CA GLU A 255 -9.54 7.06 1.58
C GLU A 255 -10.77 7.69 0.92
N GLU A 256 -10.57 8.47 -0.15
CA GLU A 256 -11.61 9.29 -0.77
C GLU A 256 -12.78 8.45 -1.29
N PRO A 257 -14.05 8.83 -1.02
CA PRO A 257 -15.24 8.05 -1.39
C PRO A 257 -15.32 7.65 -2.87
N ILE A 258 -14.70 8.44 -3.76
CA ILE A 258 -14.64 8.15 -5.20
C ILE A 258 -13.66 6.99 -5.49
N ALA A 259 -12.56 6.89 -4.74
CA ALA A 259 -11.62 5.76 -4.78
C ALA A 259 -12.26 4.47 -4.26
N ARG A 260 -13.24 4.58 -3.35
CA ARG A 260 -14.00 3.44 -2.79
C ARG A 260 -14.99 2.83 -3.79
N MET A 261 -15.38 3.56 -4.83
CA MET A 261 -16.25 3.05 -5.90
C MET A 261 -15.48 2.26 -6.98
N GLY A 262 -14.14 2.39 -7.02
CA GLY A 262 -13.27 1.59 -7.87
C GLY A 262 -12.66 0.42 -7.08
N THR A 263 -12.68 -0.78 -7.64
CA THR A 263 -12.13 -1.98 -6.99
C THR A 263 -10.60 -1.98 -6.87
N GLY A 264 -9.90 -1.14 -7.64
CA GLY A 264 -8.43 -1.14 -7.73
C GLY A 264 -7.68 -0.50 -6.55
N SER A 265 -8.30 0.46 -5.84
CA SER A 265 -7.61 1.25 -4.81
C SER A 265 -7.11 0.43 -3.63
N TYR A 266 -7.93 -0.53 -3.19
CA TYR A 266 -7.60 -1.39 -2.08
C TYR A 266 -6.69 -2.56 -2.47
N GLU A 267 -6.77 -3.06 -3.70
CA GLU A 267 -5.83 -4.09 -4.17
C GLU A 267 -4.40 -3.53 -4.21
N ALA A 268 -4.24 -2.27 -4.62
CA ALA A 268 -2.94 -1.60 -4.63
C ALA A 268 -2.34 -1.45 -3.21
N LEU A 269 -3.17 -1.10 -2.21
CA LEU A 269 -2.72 -1.06 -0.81
C LEU A 269 -2.28 -2.44 -0.31
N GLY A 270 -3.07 -3.49 -0.58
CA GLY A 270 -2.70 -4.86 -0.23
C GLY A 270 -1.36 -5.29 -0.83
N LYS A 271 -1.14 -5.01 -2.13
CA LYS A 271 0.13 -5.29 -2.81
C LYS A 271 1.30 -4.51 -2.22
N LEU A 272 1.11 -3.23 -1.90
CA LEU A 272 2.14 -2.41 -1.26
C LEU A 272 2.50 -2.94 0.13
N LEU A 273 1.52 -3.39 0.91
CA LEU A 273 1.75 -4.02 2.22
C LEU A 273 2.52 -5.34 2.08
N ASP A 274 2.17 -6.20 1.13
CA ASP A 274 2.92 -7.43 0.87
C ASP A 274 4.37 -7.13 0.45
N ALA A 275 4.58 -6.13 -0.41
CA ALA A 275 5.91 -5.71 -0.85
C ALA A 275 6.75 -5.13 0.31
N ALA A 276 6.16 -4.26 1.14
CA ALA A 276 6.80 -3.74 2.34
C ALA A 276 7.10 -4.85 3.36
N GLY A 277 6.21 -5.85 3.48
CA GLY A 277 6.37 -7.02 4.34
C GLY A 277 7.48 -7.96 3.89
N ALA A 278 7.86 -7.92 2.61
CA ALA A 278 8.96 -8.69 2.04
C ALA A 278 10.36 -8.08 2.33
N ILE A 279 10.43 -6.85 2.86
CA ILE A 279 11.69 -6.21 3.26
C ILE A 279 12.25 -6.92 4.51
N GLN A 280 13.41 -7.58 4.34
CA GLN A 280 14.06 -8.34 5.41
C GLN A 280 15.52 -7.93 5.62
N PRO A 281 15.94 -7.57 6.86
CA PRO A 281 15.10 -7.44 8.05
C PRO A 281 14.11 -6.26 7.93
N PRO A 282 12.99 -6.27 8.67
CA PRO A 282 12.06 -5.15 8.68
C PRO A 282 12.74 -3.84 9.10
N THR A 283 12.36 -2.75 8.46
CA THR A 283 12.96 -1.43 8.66
C THR A 283 11.94 -0.48 9.30
N PRO A 284 12.36 0.65 9.90
CA PRO A 284 11.42 1.64 10.41
C PRO A 284 10.41 2.10 9.36
N GLN A 285 10.84 2.25 8.11
CA GLN A 285 9.99 2.69 7.00
C GLN A 285 8.97 1.62 6.62
N SER A 286 9.37 0.34 6.53
CA SER A 286 8.43 -0.73 6.19
C SER A 286 7.38 -0.92 7.31
N LEU A 287 7.80 -0.79 8.57
CA LEU A 287 6.90 -0.82 9.72
C LEU A 287 5.96 0.40 9.74
N GLN A 288 6.44 1.57 9.32
CA GLN A 288 5.62 2.78 9.20
C GLN A 288 4.53 2.60 8.14
N VAL A 289 4.84 2.00 6.98
CA VAL A 289 3.82 1.66 5.95
C VAL A 289 2.71 0.82 6.56
N PHE A 290 3.05 -0.21 7.34
CA PHE A 290 2.05 -1.01 8.05
C PHE A 290 1.23 -0.17 9.03
N MET A 291 1.88 0.57 9.93
CA MET A 291 1.19 1.35 10.97
C MET A 291 0.31 2.47 10.40
N ASP A 292 0.69 3.05 9.26
CA ASP A 292 -0.10 4.09 8.60
C ASP A 292 -1.21 3.51 7.75
N SER A 293 -1.09 2.27 7.27
CA SER A 293 -2.16 1.62 6.50
C SER A 293 -3.39 1.23 7.33
N ILE A 294 -3.26 1.13 8.66
CA ILE A 294 -4.30 0.55 9.54
C ILE A 294 -5.67 1.25 9.41
N PRO A 295 -5.77 2.60 9.45
CA PRO A 295 -7.04 3.30 9.26
C PRO A 295 -7.71 2.98 7.91
N TYR A 296 -6.90 2.63 6.91
CA TYR A 296 -7.31 2.41 5.52
C TYR A 296 -7.68 0.95 5.21
N LEU A 297 -7.60 0.04 6.19
CA LEU A 297 -7.92 -1.38 5.98
C LEU A 297 -9.41 -1.62 5.68
N GLY A 298 -10.29 -0.66 6.03
CA GLY A 298 -11.67 -0.54 5.53
C GLY A 298 -12.46 -1.85 5.51
N GLU A 299 -13.33 -2.02 4.52
CA GLU A 299 -14.07 -3.27 4.23
C GLU A 299 -13.35 -4.16 3.20
N ASN A 300 -12.10 -3.89 2.86
CA ASN A 300 -11.43 -4.61 1.79
C ASN A 300 -10.69 -5.86 2.28
N GLU A 301 -11.07 -7.02 1.75
CA GLU A 301 -10.49 -8.31 2.11
C GLU A 301 -8.99 -8.42 1.76
N ALA A 302 -8.55 -7.88 0.62
CA ALA A 302 -7.16 -7.98 0.17
C ALA A 302 -6.19 -7.18 1.05
N SER A 303 -6.53 -5.93 1.38
CA SER A 303 -5.76 -5.09 2.31
C SER A 303 -5.69 -5.71 3.70
N ARG A 304 -6.82 -6.22 4.21
CA ARG A 304 -6.87 -6.91 5.51
C ARG A 304 -5.99 -8.18 5.50
N ALA A 305 -6.05 -8.97 4.44
CA ALA A 305 -5.22 -10.17 4.30
C ALA A 305 -3.73 -9.84 4.24
N ALA A 306 -3.34 -8.80 3.49
CA ALA A 306 -1.96 -8.33 3.41
C ALA A 306 -1.46 -7.79 4.78
N ALA A 307 -2.28 -6.99 5.47
CA ALA A 307 -1.95 -6.50 6.81
C ALA A 307 -1.79 -7.65 7.82
N ALA A 308 -2.66 -8.67 7.76
CA ALA A 308 -2.55 -9.87 8.58
C ALA A 308 -1.26 -10.66 8.30
N ARG A 309 -0.88 -10.82 7.02
CA ARG A 309 0.40 -11.45 6.62
C ARG A 309 1.60 -10.64 7.08
N PHE A 310 1.55 -9.31 6.94
CA PHE A 310 2.59 -8.39 7.41
C PHE A 310 2.78 -8.55 8.91
N PHE A 311 1.70 -8.47 9.70
CA PHE A 311 1.78 -8.62 11.16
C PHE A 311 2.33 -9.99 11.56
N THR A 312 1.81 -11.06 10.95
CA THR A 312 2.25 -12.44 11.22
C THR A 312 3.75 -12.63 10.96
N SER A 313 4.28 -12.00 9.91
CA SER A 313 5.69 -12.14 9.53
C SER A 313 6.62 -11.27 10.38
N ASN A 314 6.11 -10.13 10.89
CA ASN A 314 6.93 -9.07 11.48
C ASN A 314 6.56 -8.71 12.93
N ALA A 315 5.73 -9.52 13.61
CA ALA A 315 5.19 -9.19 14.94
C ALA A 315 6.25 -8.79 15.96
N ASP A 316 7.40 -9.48 16.03
CA ASP A 316 8.46 -9.11 16.97
C ASP A 316 9.05 -7.72 16.68
N ALA A 317 9.22 -7.38 15.41
CA ALA A 317 9.73 -6.07 14.99
C ALA A 317 8.67 -4.98 15.24
N ILE A 318 7.41 -5.25 14.94
CA ILE A 318 6.28 -4.34 15.21
C ILE A 318 6.18 -4.05 16.70
N LEU A 319 6.11 -5.10 17.53
CA LEU A 319 5.99 -4.95 18.99
C LEU A 319 7.19 -4.21 19.59
N ALA A 320 8.39 -4.42 19.05
CA ALA A 320 9.58 -3.70 19.47
C ALA A 320 9.58 -2.23 19.02
N SER A 321 9.07 -1.91 17.82
CA SER A 321 9.07 -0.55 17.28
C SER A 321 8.03 0.34 17.95
N VAL A 322 6.90 -0.24 18.37
CA VAL A 322 5.82 0.50 19.04
C VAL A 322 6.00 0.60 20.55
N ALA A 323 7.00 -0.10 21.10
CA ALA A 323 7.29 -0.07 22.51
C ALA A 323 8.01 1.22 22.93
N ASP A 324 7.59 1.79 24.05
CA ASP A 324 8.23 2.94 24.67
C ASP A 324 9.53 2.54 25.41
N SER A 325 10.18 3.52 26.04
CA SER A 325 11.41 3.27 26.81
C SER A 325 11.25 2.29 27.99
N SER A 326 10.01 2.07 28.45
CA SER A 326 9.69 1.08 29.47
C SER A 326 9.48 -0.32 28.86
N GLY A 327 9.25 -0.44 27.56
CA GLY A 327 8.91 -1.70 26.88
C GLY A 327 7.40 -1.98 26.85
N ALA A 328 6.56 -1.01 27.22
CA ALA A 328 5.11 -1.08 27.01
C ALA A 328 4.76 -0.47 25.65
N ILE A 329 3.68 -0.93 25.01
CA ILE A 329 3.23 -0.30 23.75
C ILE A 329 2.81 1.14 24.05
N SER A 330 3.31 2.10 23.27
CA SER A 330 2.96 3.51 23.45
C SER A 330 1.45 3.74 23.28
N SER A 331 0.90 4.78 23.93
CA SER A 331 -0.54 5.05 23.89
C SER A 331 -1.10 5.18 22.47
N GLN A 332 -0.43 5.93 21.58
CA GLN A 332 -0.85 6.08 20.18
C GLN A 332 -0.77 4.76 19.41
N SER A 333 0.27 3.95 19.65
CA SER A 333 0.40 2.66 18.98
C SER A 333 -0.58 1.62 19.51
N ALA A 334 -1.03 1.74 20.76
CA ALA A 334 -2.05 0.88 21.33
C ALA A 334 -3.39 1.07 20.60
N GLY A 335 -3.79 2.32 20.31
CA GLY A 335 -5.00 2.60 19.53
C GLY A 335 -4.88 2.11 18.08
N LYS A 336 -3.75 2.38 17.41
CA LYS A 336 -3.51 1.80 16.06
C LYS A 336 -3.59 0.28 16.05
N LEU A 337 -2.97 -0.41 17.01
CA LEU A 337 -3.06 -1.88 17.08
C LEU A 337 -4.47 -2.36 17.44
N ALA A 338 -5.19 -1.63 18.29
CA ALA A 338 -6.60 -1.92 18.57
C ALA A 338 -7.42 -1.87 17.28
N GLU A 339 -7.28 -0.81 16.48
CA GLU A 339 -7.96 -0.69 15.18
C GLU A 339 -7.57 -1.80 14.21
N PHE A 340 -6.29 -2.17 14.15
CA PHE A 340 -5.85 -3.31 13.36
C PHE A 340 -6.61 -4.59 13.76
N PHE A 341 -6.73 -4.88 15.05
CA PHE A 341 -7.46 -6.06 15.53
C PHE A 341 -8.97 -5.92 15.34
N THR A 342 -9.55 -4.72 15.47
CA THR A 342 -10.95 -4.45 15.08
C THR A 342 -11.21 -4.90 13.65
N ARG A 343 -10.38 -4.41 12.70
CA ARG A 343 -10.54 -4.65 11.26
C ARG A 343 -10.19 -6.07 10.83
N THR A 344 -9.32 -6.77 11.56
CA THR A 344 -8.81 -8.08 11.13
C THR A 344 -9.32 -9.28 11.93
N LEU A 345 -9.78 -9.08 13.18
CA LEU A 345 -10.27 -10.16 14.04
C LEU A 345 -11.77 -10.05 14.34
N PHE A 346 -12.33 -8.84 14.41
CA PHE A 346 -13.63 -8.60 15.04
C PHE A 346 -14.68 -7.96 14.14
N THR A 347 -14.41 -7.80 12.84
CA THR A 347 -15.36 -7.20 11.89
C THR A 347 -15.32 -7.89 10.54
N ASP A 348 -16.46 -7.81 9.83
CA ASP A 348 -16.59 -8.25 8.45
C ASP A 348 -16.08 -7.21 7.44
N PRO A 349 -15.78 -7.63 6.19
CA PRO A 349 -15.80 -9.02 5.72
C PRO A 349 -14.59 -9.84 6.20
N SER A 350 -14.82 -11.15 6.40
CA SER A 350 -13.76 -12.15 6.57
C SER A 350 -12.82 -12.18 5.36
N PHE A 351 -11.56 -12.56 5.54
CA PHE A 351 -10.57 -12.58 4.46
C PHE A 351 -9.69 -13.84 4.50
N GLU A 352 -8.99 -14.11 3.40
CA GLU A 352 -8.06 -15.23 3.31
C GLU A 352 -6.91 -15.07 4.33
N GLY A 353 -6.78 -16.05 5.23
CA GLY A 353 -5.73 -16.06 6.25
C GLY A 353 -6.16 -15.53 7.63
N GLN A 354 -7.42 -15.12 7.80
CA GLN A 354 -7.94 -14.69 9.11
C GLN A 354 -7.80 -15.77 10.20
N ASP A 355 -8.11 -17.03 9.91
CA ASP A 355 -7.92 -18.15 10.85
C ASP A 355 -6.43 -18.37 11.21
N ALA A 356 -5.53 -18.13 10.25
CA ALA A 356 -4.09 -18.20 10.48
C ALA A 356 -3.63 -17.05 11.39
N LEU A 357 -4.19 -15.85 11.23
CA LEU A 357 -3.95 -14.72 12.14
C LEU A 357 -4.45 -15.04 13.57
N HIS A 358 -5.64 -15.60 13.73
CA HIS A 358 -6.16 -16.03 15.04
C HIS A 358 -5.19 -17.01 15.71
N THR A 359 -4.79 -18.04 14.96
CA THR A 359 -3.83 -19.05 15.43
C THR A 359 -2.48 -18.42 15.79
N PHE A 360 -2.00 -17.48 14.99
CA PHE A 360 -0.75 -16.76 15.23
C PHE A 360 -0.79 -15.94 16.51
N VAL A 361 -1.83 -15.13 16.71
CA VAL A 361 -1.99 -14.26 17.89
C VAL A 361 -1.96 -15.08 19.17
N VAL A 362 -2.77 -16.15 19.23
CA VAL A 362 -2.83 -17.03 20.41
C VAL A 362 -1.49 -17.73 20.64
N ARG A 363 -0.85 -18.25 19.58
CA ARG A 363 0.49 -18.86 19.69
C ARG A 363 1.52 -17.87 20.20
N LYS A 364 1.51 -16.65 19.70
CA LYS A 364 2.44 -15.59 20.12
C LYS A 364 2.28 -15.26 21.60
N LEU A 365 1.05 -15.08 22.07
CA LEU A 365 0.75 -14.86 23.48
C LEU A 365 1.19 -16.04 24.36
N GLY A 366 0.95 -17.28 23.92
CA GLY A 366 1.42 -18.48 24.61
C GLY A 366 2.95 -18.58 24.68
N GLU A 367 3.67 -18.20 23.63
CA GLU A 367 5.13 -18.12 23.63
C GLU A 367 5.66 -17.06 24.60
N MET A 368 5.04 -15.87 24.64
CA MET A 368 5.39 -14.81 25.59
C MET A 368 5.14 -15.26 27.03
N GLN A 369 3.99 -15.87 27.31
CA GLN A 369 3.65 -16.42 28.61
C GLN A 369 4.68 -17.48 29.05
N LYS A 370 4.98 -18.46 28.19
CA LYS A 370 5.95 -19.52 28.49
C LYS A 370 7.34 -18.96 28.82
N ARG A 371 7.73 -17.86 28.18
CA ARG A 371 8.98 -17.15 28.50
C ARG A 371 8.90 -16.47 29.87
N LEU A 372 7.79 -15.85 30.24
CA LEU A 372 7.60 -15.29 31.59
C LEU A 372 7.66 -16.37 32.67
N GLU A 373 7.15 -17.57 32.38
CA GLU A 373 7.17 -18.70 33.32
C GLU A 373 8.58 -19.25 33.61
N THR A 374 9.57 -18.93 32.77
CA THR A 374 10.98 -19.24 33.10
C THR A 374 11.48 -18.45 34.32
N GLU A 375 10.77 -17.38 34.69
CA GLU A 375 11.07 -16.48 35.81
C GLU A 375 9.99 -16.58 36.93
N ALA A 376 9.20 -17.66 36.93
CA ALA A 376 8.10 -17.89 37.87
C ALA A 376 8.49 -17.69 39.35
N THR A 377 9.69 -18.13 39.73
CA THR A 377 10.20 -18.05 41.11
C THR A 377 11.27 -16.98 41.32
N ALA A 378 11.57 -16.16 40.30
CA ALA A 378 12.62 -15.16 40.38
C ALA A 378 12.21 -13.96 41.26
N ASN A 379 13.13 -13.48 42.09
CA ASN A 379 12.88 -12.34 42.97
C ASN A 379 14.16 -11.49 43.19
N PRO A 380 14.28 -10.30 42.56
CA PRO A 380 13.34 -9.76 41.57
C PRO A 380 13.46 -10.50 40.21
N PRO A 381 12.39 -10.57 39.41
CA PRO A 381 12.48 -11.05 38.03
C PRO A 381 13.33 -10.10 37.18
N SER A 382 13.97 -10.63 36.13
CA SER A 382 14.86 -9.86 35.25
C SER A 382 14.17 -8.68 34.55
N GLN A 383 14.96 -7.69 34.13
CA GLN A 383 14.41 -6.54 33.38
C GLN A 383 13.79 -6.97 32.05
N ASP A 384 14.35 -7.99 31.39
CA ASP A 384 13.82 -8.52 30.13
C ASP A 384 12.47 -9.21 30.36
N ALA A 385 12.31 -9.97 31.45
CA ALA A 385 11.03 -10.55 31.83
C ALA A 385 9.98 -9.47 32.16
N GLN A 386 10.39 -8.39 32.84
CA GLN A 386 9.50 -7.26 33.11
C GLN A 386 9.07 -6.53 31.81
N ARG A 387 10.00 -6.32 30.86
CA ARG A 387 9.69 -5.73 29.54
C ARG A 387 8.76 -6.65 28.75
N LEU A 388 9.01 -7.96 28.77
CA LEU A 388 8.15 -8.94 28.11
C LEU A 388 6.73 -8.94 28.72
N ALA A 389 6.61 -8.83 30.05
CA ALA A 389 5.32 -8.75 30.71
C ALA A 389 4.55 -7.48 30.30
N ARG A 390 5.24 -6.34 30.17
CA ARG A 390 4.63 -5.09 29.65
C ARG A 390 4.16 -5.28 28.20
N ALA A 391 5.03 -5.78 27.32
CA ALA A 391 4.70 -5.99 25.92
C ALA A 391 3.51 -6.95 25.75
N MET A 392 3.49 -8.05 26.51
CA MET A 392 2.41 -9.03 26.50
C MET A 392 1.10 -8.41 27.01
N GLY A 393 1.15 -7.69 28.12
CA GLY A 393 -0.01 -7.00 28.70
C GLY A 393 -0.59 -5.98 27.72
N SER A 394 0.26 -5.12 27.16
CA SER A 394 -0.18 -4.14 26.18
C SER A 394 -0.75 -4.76 24.90
N LEU A 395 -0.18 -5.88 24.41
CA LEU A 395 -0.72 -6.59 23.25
C LEU A 395 -2.11 -7.16 23.55
N VAL A 396 -2.31 -7.78 24.71
CA VAL A 396 -3.63 -8.25 25.14
C VAL A 396 -4.61 -7.07 25.28
N GLY A 397 -4.17 -5.96 25.87
CA GLY A 397 -4.99 -4.76 25.99
C GLY A 397 -5.38 -4.16 24.64
N ALA A 398 -4.52 -4.23 23.61
CA ALA A 398 -4.86 -3.81 22.26
C ALA A 398 -5.87 -4.76 21.59
N ILE A 399 -5.75 -6.08 21.80
CA ILE A 399 -6.73 -7.07 21.30
C ILE A 399 -8.10 -6.83 21.95
N GLU A 400 -8.13 -6.67 23.28
CA GLU A 400 -9.36 -6.31 24.01
C GLU A 400 -9.90 -4.96 23.53
N GLY A 401 -9.03 -3.98 23.30
CA GLY A 401 -9.38 -2.69 22.71
C GLY A 401 -10.05 -2.82 21.35
N GLY A 402 -9.55 -3.68 20.46
CA GLY A 402 -10.14 -3.91 19.16
C GLY A 402 -11.52 -4.56 19.22
N PHE A 403 -11.72 -5.49 20.17
CA PHE A 403 -13.04 -6.05 20.45
C PHE A 403 -14.02 -4.97 20.93
N MET A 404 -13.57 -4.09 21.83
CA MET A 404 -14.38 -2.98 22.35
C MET A 404 -14.75 -1.99 21.25
N LEU A 405 -13.82 -1.61 20.37
CA LEU A 405 -14.11 -0.73 19.23
C LEU A 405 -15.14 -1.37 18.28
N ALA A 406 -15.05 -2.67 18.01
CA ALA A 406 -16.03 -3.37 17.18
C ALA A 406 -17.45 -3.33 17.81
N VAL A 407 -17.55 -3.56 19.12
CA VAL A 407 -18.83 -3.62 19.85
C VAL A 407 -19.44 -2.25 20.12
N GLU A 408 -18.63 -1.28 20.54
CA GLU A 408 -19.08 0.03 21.03
C GLU A 408 -19.19 1.05 19.88
N GLU A 409 -18.21 1.09 18.98
CA GLU A 409 -18.10 2.13 17.97
C GLU A 409 -18.67 1.72 16.61
N LEU A 410 -18.52 0.44 16.23
CA LEU A 410 -18.97 -0.07 14.93
C LEU A 410 -20.31 -0.80 14.96
N ASP A 411 -20.92 -1.00 16.13
CA ASP A 411 -22.15 -1.79 16.32
C ASP A 411 -22.07 -3.22 15.73
N ALA A 412 -20.85 -3.77 15.63
CA ALA A 412 -20.53 -5.06 15.01
C ALA A 412 -20.50 -6.19 16.05
N ARG A 413 -21.54 -6.26 16.90
CA ARG A 413 -21.59 -7.17 18.07
C ARG A 413 -21.51 -8.65 17.69
N ASN A 414 -22.09 -9.05 16.57
CA ASN A 414 -22.13 -10.45 16.16
C ASN A 414 -20.76 -10.87 15.62
N GLU A 415 -20.16 -10.04 14.78
CA GLU A 415 -18.84 -10.23 14.17
C GLU A 415 -17.76 -10.25 15.26
N ALA A 416 -17.84 -9.32 16.22
CA ALA A 416 -16.93 -9.29 17.37
C ALA A 416 -17.06 -10.54 18.24
N THR A 417 -18.28 -11.04 18.43
CA THR A 417 -18.55 -12.30 19.13
C THR A 417 -17.90 -13.47 18.41
N GLU A 418 -18.13 -13.62 17.10
CA GLU A 418 -17.54 -14.70 16.30
C GLU A 418 -16.02 -14.66 16.30
N GLY A 419 -15.43 -13.47 16.14
CA GLY A 419 -13.99 -13.26 16.21
C GLY A 419 -13.38 -13.71 17.53
N LEU A 420 -13.98 -13.28 18.64
CA LEU A 420 -13.53 -13.63 19.98
C LEU A 420 -13.74 -15.12 20.31
N VAL A 421 -14.87 -15.70 19.91
CA VAL A 421 -15.10 -17.15 20.01
C VAL A 421 -14.00 -17.91 19.26
N GLY A 422 -13.64 -17.46 18.06
CA GLY A 422 -12.53 -18.00 17.28
C GLY A 422 -11.20 -17.97 18.04
N LEU A 423 -10.84 -16.82 18.62
CA LEU A 423 -9.61 -16.70 19.42
C LEU A 423 -9.58 -17.65 20.63
N ILE A 424 -10.66 -17.69 21.41
CA ILE A 424 -10.77 -18.54 22.60
C ILE A 424 -10.73 -20.03 22.21
N PHE A 425 -11.41 -20.39 21.12
CA PHE A 425 -11.40 -21.77 20.63
C PHE A 425 -9.99 -22.20 20.17
N LYS A 426 -9.21 -21.30 19.55
CA LYS A 426 -7.80 -21.59 19.20
C LYS A 426 -6.89 -21.65 20.42
N ALA A 427 -7.21 -20.91 21.50
CA ALA A 427 -6.48 -20.99 22.76
C ALA A 427 -6.53 -22.38 23.41
N LYS A 428 -7.53 -23.20 23.10
CA LYS A 428 -7.67 -24.58 23.62
C LYS A 428 -6.44 -25.45 23.38
N ASP A 429 -5.81 -25.30 22.21
CA ASP A 429 -4.66 -26.13 21.83
C ASP A 429 -3.37 -25.72 22.58
N LEU A 430 -3.32 -24.48 23.05
CA LEU A 430 -2.11 -23.89 23.64
C LEU A 430 -2.21 -23.76 25.16
N LEU A 431 -3.42 -23.58 25.69
CA LEU A 431 -3.72 -23.34 27.10
C LEU A 431 -4.84 -24.26 27.61
N PRO A 432 -4.68 -25.60 27.48
CA PRO A 432 -5.76 -26.55 27.77
C PRO A 432 -6.20 -26.55 29.23
N ASP A 433 -5.30 -26.25 30.16
CA ASP A 433 -5.56 -26.34 31.60
C ASP A 433 -6.11 -25.04 32.22
N VAL A 434 -6.26 -23.98 31.41
CA VAL A 434 -6.87 -22.75 31.86
C VAL A 434 -8.38 -22.93 32.01
N SER A 435 -8.97 -22.33 33.04
CA SER A 435 -10.41 -22.34 33.28
C SER A 435 -10.96 -20.94 33.05
N LEU A 436 -12.05 -20.86 32.29
CA LEU A 436 -12.82 -19.63 32.16
C LEU A 436 -13.83 -19.54 33.31
N PRO A 437 -14.09 -18.33 33.83
CA PRO A 437 -15.12 -18.11 34.84
C PRO A 437 -16.46 -18.67 34.35
N VAL A 438 -17.18 -19.33 35.26
CA VAL A 438 -18.54 -19.87 35.04
C VAL A 438 -18.62 -21.09 34.10
N ILE A 439 -17.82 -21.15 33.04
CA ILE A 439 -17.98 -22.18 31.99
C ILE A 439 -16.99 -23.35 32.09
N GLY A 440 -15.93 -23.20 32.89
CA GLY A 440 -15.00 -24.30 33.22
C GLY A 440 -13.75 -24.35 32.33
N SER A 441 -13.14 -25.53 32.23
CA SER A 441 -11.84 -25.69 31.56
C SER A 441 -11.96 -25.48 30.06
N VAL A 442 -11.08 -24.63 29.52
CA VAL A 442 -11.07 -24.23 28.11
C VAL A 442 -10.99 -25.44 27.20
N ARG A 443 -10.19 -26.46 27.50
CA ARG A 443 -10.08 -27.69 26.68
C ARG A 443 -11.41 -28.43 26.47
N ASP A 444 -12.32 -28.38 27.44
CA ASP A 444 -13.55 -29.17 27.47
C ASP A 444 -14.72 -28.47 26.78
N LEU A 445 -14.55 -27.21 26.36
CA LEU A 445 -15.61 -26.39 25.76
C LEU A 445 -15.76 -26.62 24.26
N THR A 446 -16.99 -26.82 23.78
CA THR A 446 -17.29 -26.77 22.34
C THR A 446 -17.33 -25.32 21.84
N LEU A 447 -17.23 -25.13 20.52
CA LEU A 447 -17.38 -23.81 19.89
C LEU A 447 -18.72 -23.17 20.29
N ASP A 448 -19.80 -23.94 20.23
CA ASP A 448 -21.16 -23.52 20.59
C ASP A 448 -21.25 -23.06 22.06
N GLN A 449 -20.59 -23.75 22.99
CA GLN A 449 -20.58 -23.35 24.41
C GLN A 449 -19.81 -22.05 24.65
N ILE A 450 -18.72 -21.81 23.92
CA ILE A 450 -17.98 -20.55 23.99
C ILE A 450 -18.84 -19.44 23.38
N GLN A 451 -19.51 -19.71 22.26
CA GLN A 451 -20.39 -18.74 21.61
C GLN A 451 -21.60 -18.36 22.48
N GLU A 452 -22.28 -19.34 23.08
CA GLU A 452 -23.40 -19.10 24.00
C GLU A 452 -22.94 -18.22 25.16
N TRP A 453 -21.80 -18.55 25.77
CA TRP A 453 -21.24 -17.78 26.87
C TRP A 453 -20.87 -16.34 26.51
N VAL A 454 -20.11 -16.15 25.42
CA VAL A 454 -19.74 -14.80 24.93
C VAL A 454 -20.99 -13.97 24.64
N THR A 455 -21.94 -14.58 23.94
CA THR A 455 -23.19 -13.92 23.56
C THR A 455 -24.01 -13.51 24.80
N ASP A 456 -24.13 -14.39 25.78
CA ASP A 456 -24.90 -14.12 26.99
C ASP A 456 -24.21 -13.11 27.89
N ALA A 457 -22.88 -13.15 28.00
CA ALA A 457 -22.11 -12.15 28.75
C ALA A 457 -22.31 -10.74 28.18
N LEU A 458 -22.30 -10.58 26.85
CA LEU A 458 -22.55 -9.29 26.19
C LEU A 458 -24.01 -8.81 26.31
N LYS A 459 -24.97 -9.73 26.49
CA LYS A 459 -26.36 -9.37 26.80
C LYS A 459 -26.53 -8.95 28.26
N GLU A 460 -25.82 -9.58 29.18
CA GLU A 460 -25.87 -9.27 30.62
C GLU A 460 -25.19 -7.94 30.94
N HIS A 461 -24.14 -7.60 30.18
CA HIS A 461 -23.36 -6.38 30.34
C HIS A 461 -23.35 -5.53 29.05
N PRO A 462 -24.51 -5.03 28.57
CA PRO A 462 -24.62 -4.35 27.29
C PRO A 462 -23.91 -2.98 27.28
N ASP A 463 -23.77 -2.36 28.45
CA ASP A 463 -23.16 -1.05 28.68
C ASP A 463 -21.69 -1.16 29.16
N ASP A 464 -21.18 -2.38 29.39
CA ASP A 464 -19.81 -2.62 29.89
C ASP A 464 -19.18 -3.88 29.26
N PRO A 465 -18.93 -3.89 27.93
CA PRO A 465 -18.47 -5.10 27.23
C PRO A 465 -17.05 -5.54 27.63
N LYS A 466 -16.22 -4.67 28.22
CA LYS A 466 -14.88 -5.02 28.72
C LYS A 466 -14.93 -5.97 29.91
N ASP A 467 -15.99 -5.86 30.72
CA ASP A 467 -16.20 -6.70 31.89
C ASP A 467 -16.99 -7.98 31.53
N ALA A 468 -17.60 -8.00 30.34
CA ALA A 468 -18.35 -9.15 29.86
C ALA A 468 -17.44 -10.36 29.57
N ILE A 469 -16.24 -10.14 28.99
CA ILE A 469 -15.41 -11.24 28.50
C ILE A 469 -13.96 -11.12 28.95
N PRO A 470 -13.51 -11.95 29.89
CA PRO A 470 -12.20 -11.82 30.49
C PRO A 470 -11.12 -12.53 29.66
N PHE A 471 -10.96 -12.16 28.38
CA PHE A 471 -9.94 -12.74 27.50
C PHE A 471 -8.54 -12.66 28.11
N HIS A 472 -8.22 -11.55 28.78
CA HIS A 472 -6.98 -11.39 29.52
C HIS A 472 -6.69 -12.45 30.58
N LEU A 473 -7.71 -13.06 31.20
CA LEU A 473 -7.50 -14.10 32.20
C LEU A 473 -6.92 -15.37 31.59
N LEU A 474 -7.16 -15.61 30.29
CA LEU A 474 -6.59 -16.77 29.59
C LEU A 474 -5.06 -16.79 29.69
N PHE A 475 -4.44 -15.62 29.66
CA PHE A 475 -3.00 -15.48 29.62
C PHE A 475 -2.40 -14.91 30.92
N GLY A 476 -3.14 -14.02 31.60
CA GLY A 476 -2.68 -13.31 32.80
C GLY A 476 -2.66 -14.16 34.06
N GLU A 477 -3.69 -14.98 34.31
CA GLU A 477 -3.76 -15.81 35.52
C GLU A 477 -2.69 -16.91 35.54
N ALA A 478 -2.19 -17.27 34.37
CA ALA A 478 -1.17 -18.28 34.22
C ALA A 478 0.26 -17.73 34.36
N ILE A 479 0.43 -16.44 34.69
CA ILE A 479 1.72 -15.85 35.07
C ILE A 479 1.97 -16.11 36.57
N SER A 480 2.84 -17.07 36.88
CA SER A 480 3.09 -17.52 38.26
C SER A 480 3.79 -16.47 39.14
N ASN A 481 4.60 -15.60 38.54
CA ASN A 481 5.32 -14.57 39.29
C ASN A 481 4.41 -13.35 39.56
N PRO A 482 4.10 -13.02 40.83
CA PRO A 482 3.13 -11.97 41.16
C PRO A 482 3.58 -10.57 40.72
N LEU A 483 4.88 -10.30 40.66
CA LEU A 483 5.40 -9.02 40.15
C LEU A 483 5.20 -8.91 38.63
N LEU A 484 5.47 -9.99 37.89
CA LEU A 484 5.25 -10.01 36.43
C LEU A 484 3.76 -9.93 36.09
N ALA A 485 2.90 -10.63 36.84
CA ALA A 485 1.45 -10.55 36.69
C ALA A 485 0.93 -9.12 36.93
N THR A 486 1.41 -8.44 37.97
CA THR A 486 1.03 -7.03 38.24
C THR A 486 1.47 -6.09 37.12
N ILE A 487 2.69 -6.29 36.58
CA ILE A 487 3.22 -5.49 35.46
C ILE A 487 2.39 -5.72 34.19
N TYR A 488 2.05 -6.98 33.90
CA TYR A 488 1.18 -7.36 32.80
C TYR A 488 -0.18 -6.67 32.90
N GLU A 489 -0.87 -6.78 34.04
CA GLU A 489 -2.20 -6.19 34.24
C GLU A 489 -2.18 -4.67 34.10
N THR A 490 -1.15 -4.01 34.63
CA THR A 490 -1.00 -2.55 34.51
C THR A 490 -0.82 -2.13 33.05
N ALA A 491 0.03 -2.82 32.30
CA ALA A 491 0.29 -2.52 30.89
C ALA A 491 -0.94 -2.82 30.00
N ARG A 492 -1.69 -3.87 30.33
CA ARG A 492 -2.96 -4.22 29.69
C ARG A 492 -4.00 -3.13 29.86
N GLY A 493 -4.31 -2.76 31.11
CA GLY A 493 -5.31 -1.73 31.38
C GLY A 493 -4.96 -0.41 30.70
N THR A 494 -3.68 -0.03 30.74
CA THR A 494 -3.20 1.19 30.06
C THR A 494 -3.41 1.13 28.54
N ALA A 495 -3.16 0.00 27.89
CA ALA A 495 -3.36 -0.12 26.44
C ALA A 495 -4.86 -0.13 26.08
N LEU A 496 -5.69 -0.80 26.87
CA LEU A 496 -7.14 -0.84 26.71
C LEU A 496 -7.79 0.55 26.85
N ASP A 497 -7.35 1.32 27.85
CA ASP A 497 -7.83 2.70 28.07
C ASP A 497 -7.41 3.63 26.92
N ASN A 498 -6.28 3.35 26.28
CA ASN A 498 -5.75 4.12 25.16
C ASN A 498 -6.25 3.65 23.78
N ARG A 499 -7.22 2.72 23.72
CA ARG A 499 -7.69 2.11 22.46
C ARG A 499 -8.21 3.11 21.42
N GLU A 500 -8.72 4.26 21.85
CA GLU A 500 -9.23 5.33 20.99
C GLU A 500 -8.15 6.35 20.58
N LEU A 501 -6.96 6.31 21.20
CA LEU A 501 -5.91 7.29 20.94
C LEU A 501 -5.17 7.00 19.64
N GLY A 502 -5.09 8.00 18.77
CA GLY A 502 -4.45 7.87 17.45
C GLY A 502 -5.36 7.35 16.35
N LEU A 503 -6.69 7.36 16.58
CA LEU A 503 -7.72 7.08 15.56
C LEU A 503 -8.27 8.37 14.90
N ASP A 504 -8.02 9.54 15.49
CA ASP A 504 -8.58 10.85 15.09
C ASP A 504 -7.53 11.82 14.48
N ASP A 505 -6.30 11.36 14.18
CA ASP A 505 -5.21 12.20 13.64
C ASP A 505 -5.07 12.10 12.11
#